data_AF-A0A535DYG4-F1
#
_entry.id   AF-A0A535DYG4-F1
#
_cell.length_a   1.000
_cell.length_b   1.000
_cell.length_c   1.000
_cell.angle_alpha   90.00
_cell.angle_beta   90.00
_cell.angle_gamma   90.00
#
_symmetry.space_group_name_H-M   'P 1'
#
loop_
_entity.id
_entity.type
_entity.pdbx_description
1 polymer ?
#
loop_
_entity_poly.entity_id
_entity_poly.type
_entity_poly.pdbx_seq_one_letter_code
_entity_poly.pdbx_strand_id
1 'polypeptide(L)'
;MPAEQLPQRPDLDQLRRQAKELRDAARAGDPTALERVNRHLRPPADPLALSAAQHAIAREHGFSSWSRLKAAVEGGAASLHDAVEANDVALVRLLLERGADPNDGHALAHAAEHADHRCLRLLLDHGATVRGAGALAALIGRSDGDGVRLLLDAGADPGRPQPAGSAPIGLMPDLAENPLAAAAQRDSAAVVELLLEAGADPDAPCRDGRSPLRAAVRRGAGDVGAVLRRFGARDDVDDADRFLGACARADRAEAERLAVVRLDLSGEDHAVIVDAAEHGDAAAVRLMLDLGFPADARRGMDGASPLHAAAYRGRVEMVRLLIEAGADVERRDGQWQSTPICWAAVGSGEHPRPDWPADWVATVRALLAAGASTRDAIVEGKPPSREVAALLRAPVGPPAAPDEPPAVDRELLDRMAGQLRIAFESGDVDLLASLLHPDVRWGGGGPRGCWNRTQVLDWYRVLGDRFGPVRVARTAVHDDAVELFVPVPGRPDWSQTFRVAGESIVEISG
;
A
#
# COMPACT_ATOMS: atom_id res chain seq x y z
N MET A 1 0.30 41.39 3.37
CA MET A 1 1.66 41.96 3.46
C MET A 1 2.64 40.81 3.66
N PRO A 2 3.79 40.79 2.97
CA PRO A 2 4.84 39.80 3.25
C PRO A 2 5.28 39.88 4.73
N ALA A 3 5.75 38.76 5.29
CA ALA A 3 6.33 38.71 6.62
C ALA A 3 7.46 39.75 6.74
N GLU A 4 7.50 40.49 7.84
CA GLU A 4 8.54 41.49 8.11
C GLU A 4 9.83 40.74 8.44
N GLN A 5 10.91 40.99 7.69
CA GLN A 5 12.16 40.24 7.87
C GLN A 5 12.85 40.64 9.19
N LEU A 6 13.37 39.66 9.92
CA LEU A 6 14.25 39.95 11.05
C LEU A 6 15.54 40.60 10.52
N PRO A 7 16.13 41.57 11.25
CA PRO A 7 17.43 42.10 10.89
C PRO A 7 18.51 41.00 11.04
N GLN A 8 19.63 41.09 10.29
CA GLN A 8 20.73 40.09 10.30
C GLN A 8 21.27 39.74 11.69
N ARG A 9 21.18 40.67 12.65
CA ARG A 9 21.50 40.46 14.06
C ARG A 9 20.32 40.92 14.91
N PRO A 10 19.28 40.08 15.06
CA PRO A 10 18.14 40.42 15.90
C PRO A 10 18.56 40.48 17.36
N ASP A 11 18.15 41.55 18.04
CA ASP A 11 18.29 41.74 19.48
C ASP A 11 16.97 41.42 20.16
N LEU A 12 16.98 40.42 21.05
CA LEU A 12 15.77 40.01 21.75
C LEU A 12 15.20 41.12 22.65
N ASP A 13 16.05 41.99 23.20
CA ASP A 13 15.58 43.10 24.03
C ASP A 13 14.91 44.18 23.20
N GLN A 14 15.33 44.37 21.94
CA GLN A 14 14.63 45.21 20.98
C GLN A 14 13.26 44.62 20.61
N LEU A 15 13.19 43.32 20.30
CA LEU A 15 11.92 42.63 20.00
C LEU A 15 10.95 42.66 21.20
N ARG A 16 11.46 42.49 22.43
CA ARG A 16 10.67 42.65 23.65
C ARG A 16 10.13 44.07 23.81
N ARG A 17 10.90 45.08 23.41
CA ARG A 17 10.47 46.49 23.45
C ARG A 17 9.36 46.75 22.43
N GLN A 18 9.53 46.30 21.20
CA GLN A 18 8.50 46.39 20.15
C GLN A 18 7.19 45.74 20.56
N ALA A 19 7.23 44.55 21.17
CA ALA A 19 6.03 43.89 21.68
C ALA A 19 5.32 44.70 22.79
N LYS A 20 6.07 45.41 23.65
CA LYS A 20 5.50 46.31 24.66
C LYS A 20 4.85 47.53 24.01
N GLU A 21 5.52 48.16 23.06
CA GLU A 21 5.01 49.32 22.32
C GLU A 21 3.73 48.98 21.55
N LEU A 22 3.71 47.83 20.86
CA LEU A 22 2.52 47.33 20.15
C LEU A 22 1.33 47.12 21.09
N ARG A 23 1.57 46.51 22.26
CA ARG A 23 0.55 46.32 23.29
C ARG A 23 0.02 47.66 23.82
N ASP A 24 0.91 48.61 24.08
CA ASP A 24 0.53 49.90 24.65
C ASP A 24 -0.24 50.77 23.65
N ALA A 25 0.10 50.72 22.36
CA ALA A 25 -0.68 51.32 21.29
C ALA A 25 -2.08 50.68 21.14
N ALA A 26 -2.17 49.35 21.20
CA ALA A 26 -3.46 48.65 21.18
C ALA A 26 -4.33 49.01 22.41
N ARG A 27 -3.72 49.17 23.60
CA ARG A 27 -4.39 49.66 24.82
C ARG A 27 -4.89 51.10 24.69
N ALA A 28 -4.16 51.93 23.95
CA ALA A 28 -4.54 53.32 23.68
C ALA A 28 -5.65 53.44 22.61
N GLY A 29 -6.11 52.32 22.03
CA GLY A 29 -7.18 52.29 21.04
C GLY A 29 -6.72 52.54 19.60
N ASP A 30 -5.42 52.39 19.30
CA ASP A 30 -4.94 52.47 17.92
C ASP A 30 -5.52 51.30 17.09
N PRO A 31 -6.35 51.59 16.06
CA PRO A 31 -6.97 50.55 15.24
C PRO A 31 -5.95 49.71 14.47
N THR A 32 -4.79 50.27 14.12
CA THR A 32 -3.72 49.55 13.40
C THR A 32 -3.04 48.53 14.30
N ALA A 33 -2.75 48.92 15.55
CA ALA A 33 -2.15 48.04 16.54
C ALA A 33 -3.11 46.90 16.94
N LEU A 34 -4.40 47.21 17.13
CA LEU A 34 -5.44 46.20 17.41
C LEU A 34 -5.55 45.19 16.27
N GLU A 35 -5.54 45.64 15.02
CA GLU A 35 -5.57 44.75 13.86
C GLU A 35 -4.33 43.86 13.80
N ARG A 36 -3.12 44.40 14.03
CA ARG A 36 -1.88 43.63 14.06
C ARG A 36 -1.90 42.51 15.12
N VAL A 37 -2.36 42.82 16.34
CA VAL A 37 -2.43 41.84 17.42
C VAL A 37 -3.47 40.75 17.14
N ASN A 38 -4.64 41.13 16.63
CA ASN A 38 -5.76 40.20 16.43
C ASN A 38 -5.66 39.32 15.18
N ARG A 39 -4.88 39.74 14.18
CA ARG A 39 -4.75 39.06 12.87
C ARG A 39 -4.48 37.56 12.97
N HIS A 40 -3.74 37.13 13.99
CA HIS A 40 -3.26 35.75 14.12
C HIS A 40 -3.82 34.99 15.34
N LEU A 41 -4.81 35.55 16.05
CA LEU A 41 -5.42 34.95 17.24
C LEU A 41 -6.81 34.37 16.92
N ARG A 42 -7.02 33.09 17.25
CA ARG A 42 -8.30 32.37 17.08
C ARG A 42 -8.56 31.49 18.32
N PRO A 43 -9.53 31.82 19.21
CA PRO A 43 -10.32 33.06 19.26
C PRO A 43 -9.44 34.28 19.63
N PRO A 44 -9.94 35.52 19.48
CA PRO A 44 -9.22 36.70 19.97
C PRO A 44 -8.92 36.51 21.46
N ALA A 45 -7.64 36.40 21.83
CA ALA A 45 -7.22 36.54 23.23
C ALA A 45 -7.43 38.00 23.66
N ASP A 46 -7.36 38.30 24.96
CA ASP A 46 -7.36 39.70 25.42
C ASP A 46 -6.25 40.47 24.66
N PRO A 47 -6.60 41.39 23.73
CA PRO A 47 -5.62 42.08 22.89
C PRO A 47 -4.67 42.96 23.72
N LEU A 48 -4.95 43.13 25.01
CA LEU A 48 -4.16 43.88 25.97
C LEU A 48 -3.07 43.03 26.65
N ALA A 49 -3.02 41.72 26.42
CA ALA A 49 -2.01 40.84 26.98
C ALA A 49 -0.65 40.99 26.25
N LEU A 50 0.44 41.07 27.00
CA LEU A 50 1.79 41.14 26.41
C LEU A 50 2.11 39.88 25.56
N SER A 51 1.60 38.72 25.97
CA SER A 51 1.75 37.47 25.23
C SER A 51 1.09 37.50 23.85
N ALA A 52 -0.03 38.22 23.70
CA ALA A 52 -0.71 38.41 22.42
C ALA A 52 0.14 39.26 21.48
N ALA A 53 0.68 40.38 21.97
CA ALA A 53 1.61 41.21 21.20
C ALA A 53 2.91 40.48 20.84
N GLN A 54 3.49 39.71 21.77
CA GLN A 54 4.64 38.85 21.49
C GLN A 54 4.34 37.79 20.42
N HIS A 55 3.16 37.17 20.45
CA HIS A 55 2.75 36.21 19.43
C HIS A 55 2.58 36.89 18.06
N ALA A 56 2.02 38.09 18.02
CA ALA A 56 1.91 38.88 16.80
C ALA A 56 3.29 39.20 16.20
N ILE A 57 4.23 39.71 17.00
CA ILE A 57 5.61 39.96 16.55
C ILE A 57 6.27 38.68 16.04
N ALA A 58 6.13 37.55 16.75
CA ALA A 58 6.69 36.27 16.29
C ALA A 58 6.12 35.85 14.93
N ARG A 59 4.80 35.98 14.72
CA ARG A 59 4.12 35.65 13.47
C ARG A 59 4.48 36.60 12.33
N GLU A 60 4.65 37.89 12.61
CA GLU A 60 5.12 38.87 11.64
C GLU A 60 6.50 38.51 11.09
N HIS A 61 7.35 37.91 11.93
CA HIS A 61 8.66 37.37 11.54
C HIS A 61 8.64 35.89 11.07
N GLY A 62 7.45 35.30 10.89
CA GLY A 62 7.29 33.94 10.37
C GLY A 62 7.43 32.80 11.39
N PHE A 63 7.64 33.10 12.67
CA PHE A 63 7.74 32.09 13.72
C PHE A 63 6.35 31.70 14.26
N SER A 64 6.16 30.42 14.56
CA SER A 64 4.89 29.92 15.09
C SER A 64 4.62 30.33 16.55
N SER A 65 5.65 30.70 17.30
CA SER A 65 5.53 31.16 18.68
C SER A 65 6.68 32.06 19.09
N TRP A 66 6.44 32.89 20.12
CA TRP A 66 7.47 33.72 20.74
C TRP A 66 8.61 32.90 21.34
N SER A 67 8.34 31.72 21.89
CA SER A 67 9.38 30.83 22.42
C SER A 67 10.33 30.34 21.33
N ARG A 68 9.81 30.01 20.13
CA ARG A 68 10.65 29.64 18.99
C ARG A 68 11.49 30.80 18.49
N LEU A 69 10.89 31.99 18.33
CA LEU A 69 11.61 33.23 17.99
C LEU A 69 12.75 33.48 19.00
N LYS A 70 12.45 33.40 20.29
CA LYS A 70 13.43 33.59 21.37
C LYS A 70 14.58 32.59 21.28
N ALA A 71 14.29 31.30 21.17
CA ALA A 71 15.31 30.25 21.07
C ALA A 71 16.22 30.44 19.85
N ALA A 72 15.63 30.84 18.71
CA ALA A 72 16.35 31.14 17.48
C ALA A 72 17.29 32.35 17.62
N VAL A 73 16.84 33.42 18.29
CA VAL A 73 17.62 34.65 18.49
C VAL A 73 18.75 34.45 19.51
N GLU A 74 18.50 33.72 20.59
CA GLU A 74 19.47 33.46 21.66
C GLU A 74 20.52 32.39 21.29
N GLY A 75 20.45 31.80 20.08
CA GLY A 75 21.46 30.87 19.56
C GLY A 75 21.43 29.48 20.20
N GLY A 76 20.28 29.05 20.73
CA GLY A 76 20.15 27.74 21.36
C GLY A 76 20.16 26.61 20.33
N ALA A 77 21.31 25.97 20.13
CA ALA A 77 21.53 24.60 19.62
C ALA A 77 20.83 24.13 18.32
N ALA A 78 20.09 24.98 17.60
CA ALA A 78 19.45 24.56 16.35
C ALA A 78 20.47 24.59 15.21
N SER A 79 20.83 23.42 14.68
CA SER A 79 21.61 23.34 13.44
C SER A 79 20.74 23.73 12.24
N LEU A 80 21.37 24.11 11.13
CA LEU A 80 20.64 24.34 9.87
C LEU A 80 19.88 23.08 9.45
N HIS A 81 20.50 21.92 9.64
CA HIS A 81 19.90 20.60 9.41
C HIS A 81 18.60 20.39 10.19
N ASP A 82 18.60 20.59 11.52
CA ASP A 82 17.38 20.42 12.35
C ASP A 82 16.25 21.38 11.90
N ALA A 83 16.61 22.60 11.53
CA ALA A 83 15.66 23.60 11.07
C ALA A 83 15.01 23.21 9.73
N VAL A 84 15.81 22.62 8.83
CA VAL A 84 15.33 22.10 7.54
C VAL A 84 14.48 20.85 7.73
N GLU A 85 14.90 19.91 8.57
CA GLU A 85 14.14 18.67 8.87
C GLU A 85 12.77 19.00 9.48
N ALA A 86 12.70 20.03 10.32
CA ALA A 86 11.45 20.55 10.86
C ALA A 86 10.63 21.40 9.86
N ASN A 87 11.18 21.66 8.66
CA ASN A 87 10.66 22.57 7.64
C ASN A 87 10.31 23.98 8.19
N ASP A 88 11.15 24.51 9.10
CA ASP A 88 10.97 25.83 9.72
C ASP A 88 11.63 26.94 8.88
N VAL A 89 10.88 27.44 7.91
CA VAL A 89 11.31 28.48 6.94
C VAL A 89 11.92 29.72 7.62
N ALA A 90 11.37 30.14 8.77
CA ALA A 90 11.83 31.36 9.46
C ALA A 90 13.18 31.13 10.15
N LEU A 91 13.36 29.97 10.76
CA LEU A 91 14.62 29.58 11.38
C LEU A 91 15.72 29.32 10.34
N VAL A 92 15.41 28.60 9.26
CA VAL A 92 16.35 28.37 8.14
C VAL A 92 16.87 29.69 7.57
N ARG A 93 15.97 30.65 7.31
CA ARG A 93 16.34 32.00 6.85
C ARG A 93 17.31 32.68 7.82
N LEU A 94 16.97 32.71 9.11
CA LEU A 94 17.79 33.38 10.13
C LEU A 94 19.19 32.75 10.23
N LEU A 95 19.28 31.42 10.16
CA LEU A 95 20.55 30.70 10.23
C LEU A 95 21.44 30.99 9.01
N LEU A 96 20.87 30.98 7.80
CA LEU A 96 21.59 31.33 6.57
C LEU A 96 22.07 32.79 6.57
N GLU A 97 21.23 33.73 7.02
CA GLU A 97 21.60 35.15 7.18
C GLU A 97 22.73 35.36 8.20
N ARG A 98 22.90 34.42 9.15
CA ARG A 98 24.01 34.38 10.10
C ARG A 98 25.27 33.68 9.59
N GLY A 99 25.25 33.21 8.34
CA GLY A 99 26.38 32.53 7.72
C GLY A 99 26.45 31.03 8.01
N ALA A 100 25.33 30.38 8.36
CA ALA A 100 25.26 28.93 8.32
C ALA A 100 25.58 28.45 6.90
N ASP A 101 26.39 27.39 6.78
CA ASP A 101 26.77 26.84 5.48
C ASP A 101 25.58 26.09 4.86
N PRO A 102 25.04 26.54 3.71
CA PRO A 102 23.96 25.83 3.01
C PRO A 102 24.43 24.50 2.39
N ASN A 103 25.73 24.20 2.41
CA ASN A 103 26.35 23.00 1.87
C ASN A 103 26.83 22.03 2.97
N ASP A 104 26.09 21.90 4.06
CA ASP A 104 26.36 20.96 5.16
C ASP A 104 26.24 19.45 4.79
N GLY A 105 25.97 19.17 3.51
CA GLY A 105 25.83 17.83 2.94
C GLY A 105 24.43 17.22 3.03
N HIS A 106 23.54 17.77 3.86
CA HIS A 106 22.25 17.13 4.18
C HIS A 106 21.05 18.06 3.98
N ALA A 107 21.21 19.37 4.24
CA ALA A 107 20.13 20.35 4.21
C ALA A 107 19.38 20.36 2.86
N LEU A 108 20.10 20.37 1.72
CA LEU A 108 19.43 20.42 0.42
C LEU A 108 18.60 19.16 0.13
N ALA A 109 19.10 17.98 0.54
CA ALA A 109 18.42 16.70 0.38
C ALA A 109 17.12 16.64 1.18
N HIS A 110 17.19 16.99 2.48
CA HIS A 110 16.02 17.01 3.36
C HIS A 110 15.00 18.07 2.95
N ALA A 111 15.44 19.26 2.52
CA ALA A 111 14.52 20.27 2.00
C ALA A 111 13.69 19.77 0.81
N ALA A 112 14.28 18.91 -0.04
CA ALA A 112 13.62 18.28 -1.17
C ALA A 112 12.66 17.13 -0.80
N GLU A 113 12.73 16.61 0.43
CA GLU A 113 11.79 15.60 0.94
C GLU A 113 10.43 16.22 1.32
N HIS A 114 10.37 17.55 1.50
CA HIS A 114 9.14 18.27 1.83
C HIS A 114 8.36 18.72 0.57
N ALA A 115 7.04 18.84 0.69
CA ALA A 115 6.18 19.38 -0.36
C ALA A 115 6.22 20.92 -0.44
N ASP A 116 6.67 21.58 0.64
CA ASP A 116 6.81 23.04 0.69
C ASP A 116 8.25 23.44 0.37
N HIS A 117 8.43 23.98 -0.83
CA HIS A 117 9.74 24.31 -1.38
C HIS A 117 10.35 25.63 -0.88
N ARG A 118 9.78 26.28 0.15
CA ARG A 118 10.31 27.53 0.69
C ARG A 118 11.70 27.37 1.32
N CYS A 119 11.93 26.29 2.06
CA CYS A 119 13.27 25.97 2.61
C CYS A 119 14.25 25.64 1.48
N LEU A 120 13.83 24.83 0.50
CA LEU A 120 14.62 24.50 -0.68
C LEU A 120 15.07 25.76 -1.42
N ARG A 121 14.14 26.69 -1.71
CA ARG A 121 14.45 27.96 -2.36
C ARG A 121 15.43 28.81 -1.55
N LEU A 122 15.26 28.90 -0.23
CA LEU A 122 16.17 29.66 0.62
C LEU A 122 17.60 29.13 0.58
N LEU A 123 17.77 27.81 0.59
CA LEU A 123 19.07 27.17 0.48
C LEU A 123 19.73 27.50 -0.87
N LEU A 124 18.99 27.38 -1.98
CA LEU A 124 19.47 27.72 -3.32
C LEU A 124 19.86 29.20 -3.43
N ASP A 125 19.03 30.11 -2.91
CA ASP A 125 19.29 31.56 -2.89
C ASP A 125 20.58 31.91 -2.13
N HIS A 126 20.99 31.09 -1.16
CA HIS A 126 22.22 31.26 -0.38
C HIS A 126 23.40 30.46 -0.91
N GLY A 127 23.30 29.84 -2.10
CA GLY A 127 24.41 29.15 -2.75
C GLY A 127 24.54 27.67 -2.37
N ALA A 128 23.45 27.02 -1.98
CA ALA A 128 23.43 25.55 -1.90
C ALA A 128 23.77 24.95 -3.27
N THR A 129 24.70 24.00 -3.27
CA THR A 129 25.16 23.32 -4.47
C THR A 129 24.24 22.16 -4.79
N VAL A 130 23.70 22.18 -6.00
CA VAL A 130 22.80 21.12 -6.51
C VAL A 130 23.53 19.84 -6.93
N ARG A 131 24.86 19.79 -6.74
CA ARG A 131 25.70 18.66 -7.19
C ARG A 131 25.73 17.54 -6.15
N GLY A 132 25.11 16.39 -6.48
CA GLY A 132 25.33 15.14 -5.75
C GLY A 132 24.54 14.97 -4.44
N ALA A 133 23.56 15.83 -4.19
CA ALA A 133 22.81 15.85 -2.92
C ALA A 133 21.62 14.87 -2.85
N GLY A 134 21.38 14.01 -3.84
CA GLY A 134 20.17 13.14 -3.88
C GLY A 134 18.82 13.87 -3.98
N ALA A 135 18.81 15.21 -3.84
CA ALA A 135 17.62 16.05 -3.84
C ALA A 135 16.78 15.90 -5.12
N LEU A 136 17.44 15.81 -6.29
CA LEU A 136 16.73 15.60 -7.55
C LEU A 136 16.04 14.23 -7.61
N ALA A 137 16.64 13.16 -7.08
CA ALA A 137 16.00 11.84 -6.97
C ALA A 137 14.80 11.88 -6.04
N ALA A 138 14.92 12.54 -4.88
CA ALA A 138 13.82 12.65 -3.93
C ALA A 138 12.59 13.30 -4.58
N LEU A 139 12.80 14.37 -5.36
CA LEU A 139 11.73 15.11 -6.04
C LEU A 139 11.14 14.32 -7.21
N ILE A 140 11.98 13.70 -8.06
CA ILE A 140 11.52 12.80 -9.13
C ILE A 140 10.73 11.64 -8.51
N GLY A 141 11.26 11.04 -7.45
CA GLY A 141 10.66 9.98 -6.63
C GLY A 141 9.35 10.35 -5.95
N ARG A 142 8.93 11.61 -5.99
CA ARG A 142 7.61 12.08 -5.54
C ARG A 142 6.78 12.67 -6.68
N SER A 143 7.30 12.64 -7.91
CA SER A 143 6.72 13.28 -9.09
C SER A 143 6.48 14.79 -8.87
N ASP A 144 7.38 15.44 -8.12
CA ASP A 144 7.27 16.84 -7.69
C ASP A 144 7.89 17.79 -8.72
N GLY A 145 7.09 18.19 -9.71
CA GLY A 145 7.56 19.03 -10.83
C GLY A 145 8.06 20.41 -10.43
N ASP A 146 7.49 21.03 -9.37
CA ASP A 146 7.92 22.36 -8.93
C ASP A 146 9.28 22.33 -8.25
N GLY A 147 9.54 21.32 -7.41
CA GLY A 147 10.86 21.14 -6.82
C GLY A 147 11.90 20.74 -7.86
N VAL A 148 11.55 19.86 -8.81
CA VAL A 148 12.44 19.51 -9.94
C VAL A 148 12.84 20.77 -10.72
N ARG A 149 11.87 21.62 -11.06
CA ARG A 149 12.14 22.88 -11.78
C ARG A 149 13.09 23.78 -11.00
N LEU A 150 12.90 23.96 -9.70
CA LEU A 150 13.80 24.75 -8.86
C LEU A 150 15.26 24.27 -8.91
N LEU A 151 15.48 22.94 -8.87
CA LEU A 151 16.82 22.39 -8.96
C LEU A 151 17.43 22.56 -10.36
N LEU A 152 16.64 22.36 -11.41
CA LEU A 152 17.10 22.56 -12.80
C LEU A 152 17.46 24.02 -13.07
N ASP A 153 16.63 24.96 -12.61
CA ASP A 153 16.90 26.41 -12.69
C ASP A 153 18.20 26.79 -11.94
N ALA A 154 18.49 26.09 -10.85
CA ALA A 154 19.74 26.23 -10.09
C ALA A 154 20.95 25.46 -10.69
N GLY A 155 20.80 24.88 -11.89
CA GLY A 155 21.87 24.23 -12.64
C GLY A 155 22.10 22.76 -12.28
N ALA A 156 21.08 22.07 -11.78
CA ALA A 156 21.15 20.62 -11.61
C ALA A 156 21.29 19.95 -12.98
N ASP A 157 22.20 18.99 -13.08
CA ASP A 157 22.43 18.23 -14.32
C ASP A 157 21.28 17.21 -14.51
N PRO A 158 20.45 17.35 -15.56
CA PRO A 158 19.30 16.49 -15.78
C PRO A 158 19.69 15.10 -16.31
N GLY A 159 20.93 14.91 -16.77
CA GLY A 159 21.45 13.62 -17.27
C GLY A 159 22.36 12.89 -16.28
N ARG A 160 22.73 13.51 -15.16
CA ARG A 160 23.68 12.91 -14.21
C ARG A 160 23.08 11.70 -13.49
N PRO A 161 23.76 10.54 -13.52
CA PRO A 161 23.37 9.39 -12.71
C PRO A 161 23.35 9.72 -11.23
N GLN A 162 22.30 9.28 -10.54
CA GLN A 162 22.14 9.51 -9.11
C GLN A 162 22.88 8.42 -8.34
N PRO A 163 23.54 8.73 -7.20
CA PRO A 163 24.30 7.74 -6.46
C PRO A 163 23.38 6.62 -5.93
N ALA A 164 23.82 5.37 -6.06
CA ALA A 164 23.08 4.21 -5.55
C ALA A 164 22.79 4.36 -4.04
N GLY A 165 21.54 4.09 -3.63
CA GLY A 165 21.12 4.19 -2.22
C GLY A 165 20.67 5.57 -1.74
N SER A 166 20.51 6.54 -2.64
CA SER A 166 19.95 7.88 -2.31
C SER A 166 18.41 7.94 -2.35
N ALA A 167 17.74 6.80 -2.60
CA ALA A 167 16.29 6.69 -2.42
C ALA A 167 15.94 6.55 -0.93
N PRO A 168 14.86 7.20 -0.43
CA PRO A 168 14.38 7.01 0.93
C PRO A 168 14.15 5.52 1.25
N ILE A 169 14.43 5.11 2.49
CA ILE A 169 14.18 3.76 2.99
C ILE A 169 12.72 3.37 2.70
N GLY A 170 12.51 2.30 1.93
CA GLY A 170 11.18 1.79 1.54
C GLY A 170 10.74 2.13 0.12
N LEU A 171 11.54 2.87 -0.64
CA LEU A 171 11.44 2.96 -2.10
C LEU A 171 12.56 2.10 -2.71
N MET A 172 12.22 1.37 -3.78
CA MET A 172 13.08 0.37 -4.41
C MET A 172 14.50 0.95 -4.68
N PRO A 173 15.59 0.26 -4.26
CA PRO A 173 17.00 0.64 -4.53
C PRO A 173 17.36 0.89 -6.01
N ASP A 174 16.42 0.61 -6.91
CA ASP A 174 16.56 0.30 -8.33
C ASP A 174 16.44 1.56 -9.21
N LEU A 175 16.14 2.73 -8.62
CA LEU A 175 15.78 3.98 -9.32
C LEU A 175 16.97 4.91 -9.66
N ALA A 176 18.22 4.45 -9.50
CA ALA A 176 19.35 5.36 -9.39
C ALA A 176 20.39 5.25 -10.52
N GLU A 177 20.04 5.50 -11.80
CA GLU A 177 21.08 5.69 -12.84
C GLU A 177 20.81 6.79 -13.88
N ASN A 178 19.56 7.22 -14.14
CA ASN A 178 19.29 8.40 -14.97
C ASN A 178 17.99 9.11 -14.53
N PRO A 179 18.00 10.44 -14.29
CA PRO A 179 16.81 11.20 -13.89
C PRO A 179 15.63 11.05 -14.85
N LEU A 180 15.87 11.06 -16.17
CA LEU A 180 14.84 10.89 -17.20
C LEU A 180 14.20 9.50 -17.13
N ALA A 181 15.03 8.45 -16.98
CA ALA A 181 14.55 7.08 -16.83
C ALA A 181 13.74 6.89 -15.53
N ALA A 182 14.17 7.51 -14.42
CA ALA A 182 13.45 7.48 -13.16
C ALA A 182 12.09 8.19 -13.26
N ALA A 183 12.02 9.34 -13.95
CA ALA A 183 10.77 10.05 -14.20
C ALA A 183 9.81 9.25 -15.09
N ALA A 184 10.34 8.59 -16.12
CA ALA A 184 9.56 7.72 -17.02
C ALA A 184 8.98 6.51 -16.28
N GLN A 185 9.74 5.88 -15.37
CA GLN A 185 9.25 4.77 -14.54
C GLN A 185 8.10 5.16 -13.60
N ARG A 186 8.02 6.44 -13.24
CA ARG A 186 6.97 6.99 -12.37
C ARG A 186 5.77 7.52 -13.13
N ASP A 187 5.74 7.30 -14.45
CA ASP A 187 4.70 7.80 -15.35
C ASP A 187 4.42 9.30 -15.18
N SER A 188 5.48 10.09 -14.95
CA SER A 188 5.36 11.53 -14.73
C SER A 188 5.75 12.31 -15.97
N ALA A 189 4.80 12.45 -16.91
CA ALA A 189 5.02 13.18 -18.16
C ALA A 189 5.52 14.62 -17.93
N ALA A 190 5.03 15.30 -16.89
CA ALA A 190 5.45 16.65 -16.52
C ALA A 190 6.93 16.72 -16.08
N VAL A 191 7.40 15.77 -15.27
CA VAL A 191 8.81 15.73 -14.85
C VAL A 191 9.71 15.32 -16.02
N VAL A 192 9.27 14.38 -16.85
CA VAL A 192 9.97 14.01 -18.10
C VAL A 192 10.14 15.22 -19.01
N GLU A 193 9.08 16.00 -19.23
CA GLU A 193 9.13 17.23 -20.03
C GLU A 193 10.14 18.23 -19.46
N LEU A 194 10.12 18.50 -18.14
CA LEU A 194 11.08 19.41 -17.51
C LEU A 194 12.54 18.98 -17.69
N LEU A 195 12.83 17.68 -17.54
CA LEU A 195 14.19 17.16 -17.70
C LEU A 195 14.68 17.31 -19.15
N LEU A 196 13.80 17.07 -20.13
CA LEU A 196 14.12 17.22 -21.55
C LEU A 196 14.29 18.70 -21.94
N GLU A 197 13.46 19.60 -21.40
CA GLU A 197 13.63 21.05 -21.56
C GLU A 197 14.95 21.56 -21.01
N ALA A 198 15.43 20.95 -19.91
CA ALA A 198 16.74 21.24 -19.33
C ALA A 198 17.92 20.58 -20.09
N GLY A 199 17.65 19.82 -21.16
CA GLY A 199 18.67 19.23 -22.02
C GLY A 199 19.07 17.80 -21.66
N ALA A 200 18.23 17.04 -20.93
CA ALA A 200 18.42 15.59 -20.82
C ALA A 200 18.44 14.94 -22.22
N ASP A 201 19.33 13.99 -22.42
CA ASP A 201 19.37 13.19 -23.65
C ASP A 201 18.13 12.27 -23.70
N PRO A 202 17.22 12.43 -24.69
CA PRO A 202 16.00 11.61 -24.80
C PRO A 202 16.28 10.13 -25.07
N ASP A 203 17.48 9.79 -25.56
CA ASP A 203 17.90 8.43 -25.86
C ASP A 203 18.78 7.82 -24.76
N ALA A 204 18.98 8.51 -23.64
CA ALA A 204 19.87 8.04 -22.59
C ALA A 204 19.37 6.72 -21.99
N PRO A 205 20.17 5.64 -22.02
CA PRO A 205 19.68 4.31 -21.70
C PRO A 205 19.28 4.17 -20.23
N CYS A 206 18.20 3.42 -20.01
CA CYS A 206 17.82 2.88 -18.71
C CYS A 206 18.88 1.86 -18.23
N ARG A 207 18.84 1.49 -16.94
CA ARG A 207 19.78 0.53 -16.33
C ARG A 207 19.77 -0.84 -17.01
N ASP A 208 18.61 -1.24 -17.53
CA ASP A 208 18.42 -2.48 -18.29
C ASP A 208 18.90 -2.38 -19.75
N GLY A 209 19.48 -1.25 -20.14
CA GLY A 209 19.98 -0.97 -21.49
C GLY A 209 18.89 -0.53 -22.49
N ARG A 210 17.62 -0.48 -22.09
CA ARG A 210 16.52 -0.04 -22.97
C ARG A 210 16.52 1.49 -23.10
N SER A 211 16.01 2.02 -24.22
CA SER A 211 15.76 3.46 -24.34
C SER A 211 14.64 3.90 -23.37
N PRO A 212 14.58 5.18 -22.98
CA PRO A 212 13.47 5.71 -22.20
C PRO A 212 12.11 5.50 -22.88
N LEU A 213 12.07 5.57 -24.23
CA LEU A 213 10.85 5.36 -24.99
C LEU A 213 10.36 3.92 -24.91
N ARG A 214 11.26 2.93 -25.05
CA ARG A 214 10.91 1.50 -24.86
C ARG A 214 10.40 1.25 -23.45
N ALA A 215 11.06 1.80 -22.43
CA ALA A 215 10.63 1.67 -21.04
C ALA A 215 9.23 2.27 -20.82
N ALA A 216 8.95 3.46 -21.36
CA ALA A 216 7.64 4.09 -21.27
C ALA A 216 6.55 3.25 -21.96
N VAL A 217 6.80 2.77 -23.19
CA VAL A 217 5.83 1.96 -23.93
C VAL A 217 5.54 0.64 -23.20
N ARG A 218 6.55 -0.07 -22.70
CA ARG A 218 6.38 -1.33 -21.95
C ARG A 218 5.50 -1.18 -20.71
N ARG A 219 5.54 -0.02 -20.06
CA ARG A 219 4.71 0.29 -18.87
C ARG A 219 3.32 0.79 -19.23
N GLY A 220 3.03 1.01 -20.52
CA GLY A 220 1.78 1.63 -20.95
C GLY A 220 1.69 3.13 -20.71
N ALA A 221 2.82 3.79 -20.43
CA ALA A 221 2.94 5.22 -20.14
C ALA A 221 2.84 6.05 -21.43
N GLY A 222 1.64 6.11 -22.01
CA GLY A 222 1.38 6.74 -23.32
C GLY A 222 1.78 8.22 -23.40
N ASP A 223 1.48 8.98 -22.34
CA ASP A 223 1.80 10.41 -22.26
C ASP A 223 3.31 10.64 -22.20
N VAL A 224 4.02 9.86 -21.38
CA VAL A 224 5.50 9.88 -21.34
C VAL A 224 6.09 9.55 -22.71
N GLY A 225 5.58 8.50 -23.36
CA GLY A 225 6.02 8.11 -24.70
C GLY A 225 5.77 9.22 -25.74
N ALA A 226 4.66 9.94 -25.65
CA ALA A 226 4.36 11.08 -26.53
C ALA A 226 5.33 12.25 -26.30
N VAL A 227 5.64 12.57 -25.04
CA VAL A 227 6.63 13.60 -24.68
C VAL A 227 8.00 13.24 -25.22
N LEU A 228 8.49 12.02 -24.99
CA LEU A 228 9.80 11.56 -25.46
C LEU A 228 9.94 11.69 -26.98
N ARG A 229 8.93 11.26 -27.76
CA ARG A 229 8.92 11.42 -29.22
C ARG A 229 8.96 12.88 -29.65
N ARG A 230 8.24 13.77 -28.97
CA ARG A 230 8.23 15.21 -29.26
C ARG A 230 9.62 15.83 -29.07
N PHE A 231 10.39 15.35 -28.10
CA PHE A 231 11.78 15.77 -27.87
C PHE A 231 12.82 14.99 -28.69
N GLY A 232 12.39 14.19 -29.67
CA GLY A 232 13.28 13.57 -30.64
C GLY A 232 13.90 12.23 -30.22
N ALA A 233 13.32 11.56 -29.21
CA ALA A 233 13.70 10.18 -28.90
C ALA A 233 13.56 9.29 -30.15
N ARG A 234 14.56 8.45 -30.41
CA ARG A 234 14.52 7.48 -31.51
C ARG A 234 13.42 6.44 -31.23
N ASP A 235 12.63 6.12 -32.24
CA ASP A 235 11.62 5.06 -32.13
C ASP A 235 12.29 3.69 -32.38
N ASP A 236 12.78 3.09 -31.30
CA ASP A 236 13.37 1.75 -31.25
C ASP A 236 12.42 0.70 -30.62
N VAL A 237 11.13 1.03 -30.52
CA VAL A 237 10.08 0.20 -29.91
C VAL A 237 9.74 -1.00 -30.79
N ASP A 238 9.79 -2.20 -30.21
CA ASP A 238 9.41 -3.44 -30.88
C ASP A 238 8.00 -3.93 -30.49
N ASP A 239 7.56 -5.04 -31.09
CA ASP A 239 6.23 -5.59 -30.85
C ASP A 239 6.08 -6.20 -29.45
N ALA A 240 7.17 -6.69 -28.84
CA ALA A 240 7.14 -7.15 -27.46
C ALA A 240 6.91 -5.96 -26.52
N ASP A 241 7.56 -4.82 -26.77
CA ASP A 241 7.35 -3.61 -25.97
C ASP A 241 5.89 -3.14 -26.02
N ARG A 242 5.30 -3.09 -27.23
CA ARG A 242 3.89 -2.71 -27.43
C ARG A 242 2.93 -3.69 -26.76
N PHE A 243 3.22 -4.99 -26.87
CA PHE A 243 2.41 -6.04 -26.26
C PHE A 243 2.40 -5.91 -24.73
N LEU A 244 3.57 -5.75 -24.10
CA LEU A 244 3.68 -5.56 -22.65
C LEU A 244 2.96 -4.28 -22.21
N GLY A 245 3.07 -3.20 -22.99
CA GLY A 245 2.34 -1.95 -22.75
C GLY A 245 0.82 -2.08 -22.83
N ALA A 246 0.31 -2.90 -23.76
CA ALA A 246 -1.11 -3.22 -23.84
C ALA A 246 -1.57 -4.04 -22.64
N CYS A 247 -0.78 -5.02 -22.21
CA CYS A 247 -1.03 -5.80 -21.00
C CYS A 247 -1.09 -4.91 -19.75
N ALA A 248 -0.12 -4.00 -19.58
CA ALA A 248 -0.05 -3.07 -18.44
C ALA A 248 -1.29 -2.15 -18.35
N ARG A 249 -1.82 -1.70 -19.50
CA ARG A 249 -3.06 -0.89 -19.57
C ARG A 249 -4.35 -1.71 -19.48
N ALA A 250 -4.26 -3.04 -19.36
CA ALA A 250 -5.38 -3.96 -19.51
C ALA A 250 -6.14 -3.80 -20.86
N ASP A 251 -5.45 -3.39 -21.92
CA ASP A 251 -6.00 -3.26 -23.27
C ASP A 251 -6.02 -4.63 -23.97
N ARG A 252 -7.06 -5.40 -23.65
CA ARG A 252 -7.24 -6.76 -24.17
C ARG A 252 -7.24 -6.81 -25.70
N ALA A 253 -7.89 -5.85 -26.34
CA ALA A 253 -8.02 -5.85 -27.80
C ALA A 253 -6.65 -5.63 -28.48
N GLU A 254 -5.81 -4.74 -27.96
CA GLU A 254 -4.46 -4.56 -28.49
C GLU A 254 -3.53 -5.72 -28.13
N ALA A 255 -3.58 -6.22 -26.90
CA ALA A 255 -2.78 -7.35 -26.47
C ALA A 255 -3.08 -8.62 -27.27
N GLU A 256 -4.35 -8.97 -27.49
CA GLU A 256 -4.75 -10.13 -28.29
C GLU A 256 -4.36 -9.98 -29.77
N ARG A 257 -4.43 -8.77 -30.34
CA ARG A 257 -3.94 -8.52 -31.72
C ARG A 257 -2.44 -8.76 -31.85
N LEU A 258 -1.66 -8.30 -30.87
CA LEU A 258 -0.20 -8.44 -30.87
C LEU A 258 0.24 -9.87 -30.50
N ALA A 259 -0.52 -10.59 -29.67
CA ALA A 259 -0.24 -11.96 -29.26
C ALA A 259 -0.29 -12.99 -30.42
N VAL A 260 -0.94 -12.66 -31.54
CA VAL A 260 -0.92 -13.49 -32.76
C VAL A 260 0.49 -13.58 -33.36
N VAL A 261 1.34 -12.57 -33.11
CA VAL A 261 2.76 -12.63 -33.42
C VAL A 261 3.41 -13.54 -32.39
N ARG A 262 4.20 -14.54 -32.82
CA ARG A 262 4.95 -15.38 -31.89
C ARG A 262 6.07 -14.57 -31.26
N LEU A 263 5.80 -13.95 -30.12
CA LEU A 263 6.75 -13.16 -29.34
C LEU A 263 7.66 -14.09 -28.53
N ASP A 264 8.96 -13.80 -28.54
CA ASP A 264 9.96 -14.50 -27.71
C ASP A 264 10.18 -13.69 -26.42
N LEU A 265 9.24 -13.82 -25.47
CA LEU A 265 9.28 -13.09 -24.21
C LEU A 265 10.30 -13.74 -23.26
N SER A 266 11.24 -12.96 -22.76
CA SER A 266 12.21 -13.40 -21.76
C SER A 266 11.57 -13.56 -20.38
N GLY A 267 12.31 -14.13 -19.42
CA GLY A 267 11.86 -14.18 -18.02
C GLY A 267 11.61 -12.79 -17.42
N GLU A 268 12.39 -11.78 -17.83
CA GLU A 268 12.19 -10.39 -17.42
C GLU A 268 10.95 -9.77 -18.03
N ASP A 269 10.58 -10.15 -19.26
CA ASP A 269 9.34 -9.68 -19.89
C ASP A 269 8.12 -10.26 -19.18
N HIS A 270 8.19 -11.52 -18.73
CA HIS A 270 7.13 -12.09 -17.90
C HIS A 270 7.04 -11.45 -16.52
N ALA A 271 8.13 -10.88 -16.00
CA ALA A 271 8.16 -10.28 -14.67
C ALA A 271 7.33 -9.00 -14.54
N VAL A 272 6.85 -8.39 -15.64
CA VAL A 272 5.96 -7.21 -15.58
C VAL A 272 4.66 -7.48 -14.81
N ILE A 273 4.22 -8.74 -14.73
CA ILE A 273 3.08 -9.16 -13.91
C ILE A 273 3.34 -8.98 -12.41
N VAL A 274 4.60 -9.01 -11.97
CA VAL A 274 5.00 -8.74 -10.58
C VAL A 274 4.72 -7.29 -10.23
N ASP A 275 5.09 -6.35 -11.11
CA ASP A 275 4.86 -4.92 -10.88
C ASP A 275 3.36 -4.59 -10.87
N ALA A 276 2.57 -5.16 -11.78
CA ALA A 276 1.11 -5.00 -11.80
C ALA A 276 0.45 -5.56 -10.51
N ALA A 277 0.94 -6.71 -10.02
CA ALA A 277 0.47 -7.28 -8.76
C ALA A 277 0.84 -6.42 -7.55
N GLU A 278 2.02 -5.80 -7.54
CA GLU A 278 2.45 -4.88 -6.49
C GLU A 278 1.53 -3.64 -6.39
N HIS A 279 1.17 -3.06 -7.53
CA HIS A 279 0.30 -1.88 -7.59
C HIS A 279 -1.18 -2.22 -7.36
N GLY A 280 -1.56 -3.49 -7.52
CA GLY A 280 -2.93 -3.97 -7.34
C GLY A 280 -3.79 -3.87 -8.61
N ASP A 281 -3.16 -3.82 -9.78
CA ASP A 281 -3.81 -3.66 -11.09
C ASP A 281 -4.47 -4.96 -11.55
N ALA A 282 -5.58 -5.34 -10.90
CA ALA A 282 -6.24 -6.63 -11.09
C ALA A 282 -6.65 -6.90 -12.55
N ALA A 283 -7.05 -5.86 -13.30
CA ALA A 283 -7.41 -6.01 -14.70
C ALA A 283 -6.19 -6.39 -15.58
N ALA A 284 -5.03 -5.77 -15.33
CA ALA A 284 -3.80 -6.05 -16.05
C ALA A 284 -3.29 -7.47 -15.71
N VAL A 285 -3.28 -7.84 -14.43
CA VAL A 285 -2.86 -9.18 -13.99
C VAL A 285 -3.76 -10.27 -14.58
N ARG A 286 -5.09 -10.10 -14.57
CA ARG A 286 -6.02 -11.06 -15.21
C ARG A 286 -5.73 -11.23 -16.69
N LEU A 287 -5.54 -10.11 -17.41
CA LEU A 287 -5.22 -10.17 -18.83
C LEU A 287 -3.90 -10.91 -19.09
N MET A 288 -2.85 -10.63 -18.32
CA MET A 288 -1.56 -11.32 -18.45
C MET A 288 -1.69 -12.83 -18.19
N LEU A 289 -2.43 -13.24 -17.15
CA LEU A 289 -2.70 -14.66 -16.86
C LEU A 289 -3.50 -15.33 -17.98
N ASP A 290 -4.55 -14.68 -18.51
CA ASP A 290 -5.34 -15.17 -19.64
C ASP A 290 -4.47 -15.36 -20.91
N LEU A 291 -3.45 -14.51 -21.08
CA LEU A 291 -2.48 -14.58 -22.17
C LEU A 291 -1.32 -15.57 -21.90
N GLY A 292 -1.37 -16.30 -20.79
CA GLY A 292 -0.44 -17.37 -20.48
C GLY A 292 0.82 -16.95 -19.72
N PHE A 293 0.85 -15.76 -19.12
CA PHE A 293 1.95 -15.39 -18.23
C PHE A 293 1.98 -16.34 -17.03
N PRO A 294 3.17 -16.81 -16.59
CA PRO A 294 3.27 -17.68 -15.45
C PRO A 294 2.90 -16.92 -14.17
N ALA A 295 1.98 -17.48 -13.38
CA ALA A 295 1.58 -16.92 -12.08
C ALA A 295 2.76 -16.81 -11.09
N ASP A 296 3.81 -17.61 -11.30
CA ASP A 296 5.07 -17.61 -10.55
C ASP A 296 6.24 -16.96 -11.33
N ALA A 297 5.96 -16.00 -12.23
CA ALA A 297 7.01 -15.20 -12.86
C ALA A 297 7.98 -14.63 -11.81
N ARG A 298 9.26 -14.48 -12.16
CA ARG A 298 10.30 -14.04 -11.20
C ARG A 298 10.93 -12.74 -11.65
N ARG A 299 10.89 -11.73 -10.78
CA ARG A 299 11.62 -10.48 -10.96
C ARG A 299 13.11 -10.73 -10.77
N GLY A 300 13.95 -10.18 -11.66
CA GLY A 300 15.38 -10.50 -11.70
C GLY A 300 16.18 -10.06 -10.46
N MET A 301 15.80 -8.95 -9.81
CA MET A 301 16.62 -8.34 -8.75
C MET A 301 16.57 -9.10 -7.42
N ASP A 302 15.40 -9.59 -7.03
CA ASP A 302 15.15 -10.26 -5.75
C ASP A 302 14.56 -11.67 -5.92
N GLY A 303 14.20 -12.05 -7.15
CA GLY A 303 13.52 -13.30 -7.44
C GLY A 303 12.08 -13.35 -6.95
N ALA A 304 11.48 -12.21 -6.60
CA ALA A 304 10.11 -12.12 -6.10
C ALA A 304 9.10 -12.51 -7.17
N SER A 305 8.03 -13.19 -6.75
CA SER A 305 6.89 -13.52 -7.60
C SER A 305 5.74 -12.51 -7.42
N PRO A 306 4.72 -12.51 -8.29
CA PRO A 306 3.54 -11.65 -8.13
C PRO A 306 2.90 -11.79 -6.76
N LEU A 307 2.85 -13.03 -6.23
CA LEU A 307 2.28 -13.32 -4.92
C LEU A 307 3.09 -12.70 -3.78
N HIS A 308 4.43 -12.67 -3.88
CA HIS A 308 5.28 -11.98 -2.91
C HIS A 308 5.00 -10.47 -2.89
N ALA A 309 4.95 -9.83 -4.06
CA ALA A 309 4.74 -8.40 -4.18
C ALA A 309 3.35 -7.98 -3.68
N ALA A 310 2.30 -8.71 -4.07
CA ALA A 310 0.94 -8.48 -3.59
C ALA A 310 0.81 -8.69 -2.07
N ALA A 311 1.49 -9.71 -1.52
CA ALA A 311 1.48 -10.01 -0.10
C ALA A 311 2.16 -8.91 0.73
N TYR A 312 3.34 -8.43 0.30
CA TYR A 312 4.04 -7.31 0.96
C TYR A 312 3.23 -6.02 0.98
N ARG A 313 2.50 -5.74 -0.11
CA ARG A 313 1.61 -4.57 -0.20
C ARG A 313 0.23 -4.79 0.45
N GLY A 314 -0.04 -5.96 1.01
CA GLY A 314 -1.31 -6.29 1.68
C GLY A 314 -2.53 -6.25 0.75
N ARG A 315 -2.34 -6.53 -0.55
CA ARG A 315 -3.39 -6.45 -1.57
C ARG A 315 -4.22 -7.75 -1.59
N VAL A 316 -5.11 -7.92 -0.61
CA VAL A 316 -5.84 -9.20 -0.40
C VAL A 316 -6.56 -9.72 -1.66
N GLU A 317 -7.23 -8.87 -2.43
CA GLU A 317 -7.94 -9.33 -3.64
C GLU A 317 -6.97 -9.78 -4.74
N MET A 318 -5.80 -9.16 -4.84
CA MET A 318 -4.74 -9.60 -5.76
C MET A 318 -4.13 -10.93 -5.31
N VAL A 319 -3.93 -11.10 -4.00
CA VAL A 319 -3.45 -12.36 -3.41
C VAL A 319 -4.42 -13.50 -3.72
N ARG A 320 -5.73 -13.29 -3.54
CA ARG A 320 -6.76 -14.28 -3.88
C ARG A 320 -6.73 -14.64 -5.37
N LEU A 321 -6.71 -13.64 -6.24
CA LEU A 321 -6.62 -13.81 -7.69
C LEU A 321 -5.42 -14.68 -8.09
N LEU A 322 -4.24 -14.40 -7.53
CA LEU A 322 -3.02 -15.15 -7.85
C LEU A 322 -3.06 -16.58 -7.32
N ILE A 323 -3.62 -16.81 -6.14
CA ILE A 323 -3.85 -18.16 -5.59
C ILE A 323 -4.83 -18.95 -6.47
N GLU A 324 -5.94 -18.32 -6.88
CA GLU A 324 -6.91 -18.91 -7.82
C GLU A 324 -6.28 -19.27 -9.17
N ALA A 325 -5.30 -18.47 -9.62
CA ALA A 325 -4.50 -18.72 -10.81
C ALA A 325 -3.39 -19.78 -10.61
N GLY A 326 -3.28 -20.38 -9.42
CA GLY A 326 -2.34 -21.45 -9.12
C GLY A 326 -0.94 -21.01 -8.73
N ALA A 327 -0.76 -19.77 -8.25
CA ALA A 327 0.53 -19.34 -7.68
C ALA A 327 0.92 -20.20 -6.46
N ASP A 328 2.20 -20.53 -6.35
CA ASP A 328 2.72 -21.35 -5.26
C ASP A 328 2.90 -20.51 -3.98
N VAL A 329 2.06 -20.78 -2.98
CA VAL A 329 2.05 -20.08 -1.68
C VAL A 329 3.31 -20.33 -0.84
N GLU A 330 4.09 -21.36 -1.16
CA GLU A 330 5.37 -21.70 -0.50
C GLU A 330 6.59 -21.37 -1.38
N ARG A 331 6.39 -20.71 -2.54
CA ARG A 331 7.48 -20.26 -3.40
C ARG A 331 8.44 -19.39 -2.60
N ARG A 332 9.74 -19.62 -2.75
CA ARG A 332 10.79 -18.81 -2.11
C ARG A 332 11.34 -17.79 -3.09
N ASP A 333 11.55 -16.58 -2.60
CA ASP A 333 12.27 -15.55 -3.34
C ASP A 333 13.75 -15.95 -3.58
N GLY A 334 14.44 -15.18 -4.42
CA GLY A 334 15.85 -15.40 -4.75
C GLY A 334 16.83 -14.88 -3.69
N GLN A 335 16.45 -13.85 -2.93
CA GLN A 335 17.37 -13.10 -2.08
C GLN A 335 17.46 -13.63 -0.65
N TRP A 336 16.31 -13.86 0.00
CA TRP A 336 16.20 -14.21 1.42
C TRP A 336 15.63 -15.60 1.63
N GLN A 337 15.29 -16.32 0.56
CA GLN A 337 14.56 -17.57 0.62
C GLN A 337 13.24 -17.42 1.38
N SER A 338 12.64 -16.23 1.37
CA SER A 338 11.41 -15.92 2.08
C SER A 338 10.19 -16.28 1.23
N THR A 339 9.09 -16.67 1.88
CA THR A 339 7.82 -17.00 1.21
C THR A 339 6.88 -15.78 1.17
N PRO A 340 5.76 -15.82 0.42
CA PRO A 340 4.79 -14.73 0.42
C PRO A 340 4.25 -14.37 1.81
N ILE A 341 4.12 -15.33 2.73
CA ILE A 341 3.67 -15.04 4.10
C ILE A 341 4.72 -14.27 4.91
N CYS A 342 6.02 -14.50 4.67
CA CYS A 342 7.12 -13.69 5.22
C CYS A 342 7.04 -12.25 4.70
N TRP A 343 6.77 -12.09 3.40
CA TRP A 343 6.62 -10.78 2.75
C TRP A 343 5.41 -10.02 3.32
N ALA A 344 4.26 -10.67 3.52
CA ALA A 344 3.12 -10.07 4.21
C ALA A 344 3.43 -9.66 5.66
N ALA A 345 4.17 -10.50 6.39
CA ALA A 345 4.59 -10.20 7.75
C ALA A 345 5.44 -8.91 7.78
N VAL A 346 6.51 -8.86 6.99
CA VAL A 346 7.40 -7.70 6.89
C VAL A 346 6.64 -6.45 6.43
N GLY A 347 5.84 -6.56 5.37
CA GLY A 347 5.05 -5.45 4.83
C GLY A 347 4.12 -4.81 5.86
N SER A 348 3.49 -5.63 6.71
CA SER A 348 2.62 -5.15 7.79
C SER A 348 3.35 -4.32 8.85
N GLY A 349 4.64 -4.58 9.07
CA GLY A 349 5.47 -3.82 10.00
C GLY A 349 6.03 -2.52 9.41
N GLU A 350 6.34 -2.52 8.12
CA GLU A 350 6.97 -1.40 7.42
C GLU A 350 5.96 -0.33 6.94
N HIS A 351 4.69 -0.69 6.68
CA HIS A 351 3.69 0.21 6.08
C HIS A 351 2.42 0.43 6.93
N PRO A 352 2.49 0.95 8.18
CA PRO A 352 1.31 1.07 9.05
C PRO A 352 0.35 2.23 8.72
N ARG A 353 0.35 2.78 7.50
CA ARG A 353 -0.36 4.03 7.21
C ARG A 353 -1.87 3.82 6.94
N PRO A 354 -2.77 4.60 7.58
CA PRO A 354 -4.22 4.41 7.51
C PRO A 354 -4.87 4.79 6.17
N ASP A 355 -4.16 5.48 5.27
CA ASP A 355 -4.62 5.91 3.95
C ASP A 355 -4.26 4.94 2.82
N TRP A 356 -3.53 3.85 3.13
CA TRP A 356 -3.13 2.85 2.16
C TRP A 356 -4.15 1.70 2.11
N PRO A 357 -4.76 1.36 0.95
CA PRO A 357 -5.75 0.29 0.86
C PRO A 357 -5.09 -1.10 0.91
N ALA A 358 -4.58 -1.45 2.09
CA ALA A 358 -3.98 -2.74 2.39
C ALA A 358 -4.69 -3.39 3.58
N ASP A 359 -4.79 -4.71 3.52
CA ASP A 359 -5.30 -5.54 4.60
C ASP A 359 -4.35 -6.74 4.77
N TRP A 360 -3.30 -6.55 5.56
CA TRP A 360 -2.33 -7.62 5.85
C TRP A 360 -2.94 -8.74 6.69
N VAL A 361 -3.95 -8.44 7.52
CA VAL A 361 -4.67 -9.44 8.33
C VAL A 361 -5.40 -10.40 7.38
N ALA A 362 -6.21 -9.87 6.46
CA ALA A 362 -6.93 -10.68 5.47
C ALA A 362 -5.97 -11.35 4.48
N THR A 363 -4.87 -10.68 4.12
CA THR A 363 -3.81 -11.26 3.28
C THR A 363 -3.18 -12.49 3.92
N VAL A 364 -2.75 -12.39 5.19
CA VAL A 364 -2.17 -13.53 5.93
C VAL A 364 -3.21 -14.64 6.09
N ARG A 365 -4.47 -14.31 6.39
CA ARG A 365 -5.55 -15.31 6.44
C ARG A 365 -5.75 -16.03 5.10
N ALA A 366 -5.73 -15.31 3.98
CA ALA A 366 -5.87 -15.90 2.65
C ALA A 366 -4.71 -16.86 2.34
N LEU A 367 -3.47 -16.47 2.66
CA LEU A 367 -2.29 -17.32 2.49
C LEU A 367 -2.37 -18.57 3.37
N LEU A 368 -2.73 -18.43 4.65
CA LEU A 368 -2.91 -19.58 5.56
C LEU A 368 -4.02 -20.52 5.09
N ALA A 369 -5.15 -19.97 4.64
CA ALA A 369 -6.26 -20.75 4.10
C ALA A 369 -5.86 -21.53 2.83
N ALA A 370 -4.93 -20.98 2.04
CA ALA A 370 -4.34 -21.64 0.88
C ALA A 370 -3.19 -22.61 1.22
N GLY A 371 -2.89 -22.81 2.52
CA GLY A 371 -1.92 -23.80 3.00
C GLY A 371 -0.52 -23.26 3.28
N ALA A 372 -0.34 -21.94 3.35
CA ALA A 372 0.96 -21.36 3.70
C ALA A 372 1.40 -21.75 5.13
N SER A 373 2.68 -22.05 5.30
CA SER A 373 3.28 -22.38 6.58
C SER A 373 3.56 -21.12 7.39
N THR A 374 3.29 -21.15 8.70
CA THR A 374 3.76 -20.12 9.63
C THR A 374 5.21 -20.33 10.06
N ARG A 375 5.83 -21.45 9.67
CA ARG A 375 7.22 -21.77 10.00
C ARG A 375 8.14 -20.74 9.36
N ASP A 376 8.98 -20.10 10.17
CA ASP A 376 9.94 -19.08 9.73
C ASP A 376 9.26 -17.86 9.05
N ALA A 377 7.95 -17.64 9.29
CA ALA A 377 7.18 -16.54 8.71
C ALA A 377 7.59 -15.15 9.26
N ILE A 378 8.33 -15.11 10.37
CA ILE A 378 8.83 -13.87 10.98
C ILE A 378 10.31 -13.74 10.67
N VAL A 379 10.66 -12.69 9.93
CA VAL A 379 12.04 -12.36 9.56
C VAL A 379 12.74 -11.62 10.70
N GLU A 380 13.95 -12.05 11.06
CA GLU A 380 14.75 -11.39 12.08
C GLU A 380 15.05 -9.93 11.71
N GLY A 381 14.90 -9.02 12.68
CA GLY A 381 15.11 -7.58 12.46
C GLY A 381 13.98 -6.86 11.72
N LYS A 382 12.96 -7.58 11.21
CA LYS A 382 11.81 -7.01 10.51
C LYS A 382 10.48 -7.51 11.10
N PRO A 383 10.09 -7.02 12.30
CA PRO A 383 8.91 -7.53 13.00
C PRO A 383 7.61 -7.13 12.28
N PRO A 384 6.61 -8.03 12.21
CA PRO A 384 5.28 -7.67 11.69
C PRO A 384 4.52 -6.73 12.62
N SER A 385 3.42 -6.17 12.12
CA SER A 385 2.42 -5.48 12.94
C SER A 385 1.92 -6.37 14.08
N ARG A 386 1.41 -5.76 15.15
CA ARG A 386 0.90 -6.49 16.33
C ARG A 386 -0.19 -7.52 15.96
N GLU A 387 -1.08 -7.16 15.04
CA GLU A 387 -2.20 -8.00 14.61
C GLU A 387 -1.70 -9.21 13.81
N VAL A 388 -0.82 -8.99 12.84
CA VAL A 388 -0.20 -10.08 12.08
C VAL A 388 0.69 -10.96 12.96
N ALA A 389 1.44 -10.37 13.89
CA ALA A 389 2.23 -11.13 14.86
C ALA A 389 1.37 -12.08 15.70
N ALA A 390 0.18 -11.64 16.11
CA ALA A 390 -0.77 -12.46 16.86
C ALA A 390 -1.31 -13.62 16.00
N LEU A 391 -1.64 -13.35 14.73
CA LEU A 391 -2.09 -14.38 13.79
C LEU A 391 -1.04 -15.46 13.53
N LEU A 392 0.22 -15.06 13.29
CA LEU A 392 1.30 -16.00 12.98
C LEU A 392 1.75 -16.85 14.18
N ARG A 393 1.54 -16.34 15.41
CA ARG A 393 1.86 -17.04 16.67
C ARG A 393 0.69 -17.84 17.22
N ALA A 394 -0.52 -17.65 16.69
CA ALA A 394 -1.64 -18.50 17.05
C ALA A 394 -1.26 -19.95 16.68
N PRO A 395 -1.49 -20.92 17.58
CA PRO A 395 -1.19 -22.32 17.27
C PRO A 395 -1.92 -22.68 15.97
N VAL A 396 -1.18 -23.28 15.03
CA VAL A 396 -1.75 -23.84 13.80
C VAL A 396 -2.60 -25.04 14.19
N GLY A 397 -3.83 -24.74 14.63
CA GLY A 397 -4.92 -25.70 14.64
C GLY A 397 -5.44 -25.91 13.23
N PRO A 398 -6.30 -26.91 13.00
CA PRO A 398 -7.08 -26.97 11.77
C PRO A 398 -7.76 -25.61 11.54
N PRO A 399 -7.96 -25.20 10.28
CA PRO A 399 -8.37 -23.84 9.93
C PRO A 399 -9.48 -23.33 10.86
N ALA A 400 -9.28 -22.16 11.44
CA ALA A 400 -10.33 -21.50 12.21
C ALA A 400 -11.56 -21.40 11.30
N ALA A 401 -12.68 -21.92 11.80
CA ALA A 401 -13.97 -21.77 11.16
C ALA A 401 -14.20 -20.28 10.84
N PRO A 402 -14.87 -19.95 9.71
CA PRO A 402 -15.23 -18.57 9.39
C PRO A 402 -15.90 -17.93 10.60
N ASP A 403 -15.60 -16.64 10.85
CA ASP A 403 -16.06 -15.83 11.99
C ASP A 403 -17.26 -16.44 12.70
N GLU A 404 -17.06 -16.86 13.95
CA GLU A 404 -18.06 -17.58 14.75
C GLU A 404 -19.43 -16.87 14.59
N PRO A 405 -20.37 -17.47 13.83
CA PRO A 405 -21.65 -16.83 13.59
C PRO A 405 -22.36 -16.69 14.93
N PRO A 406 -23.21 -15.67 15.11
CA PRO A 406 -23.91 -15.47 16.37
C PRO A 406 -24.54 -16.80 16.80
N ALA A 407 -24.30 -17.20 18.06
CA ALA A 407 -24.74 -18.47 18.62
C ALA A 407 -26.16 -18.79 18.12
N VAL A 408 -26.30 -19.92 17.41
CA VAL A 408 -27.59 -20.30 16.80
C VAL A 408 -28.58 -20.50 17.93
N ASP A 409 -29.73 -19.84 17.84
CA ASP A 409 -30.79 -19.93 18.84
C ASP A 409 -31.14 -21.40 19.11
N ARG A 410 -31.08 -21.82 20.37
CA ARG A 410 -31.38 -23.19 20.78
C ARG A 410 -32.77 -23.63 20.34
N GLU A 411 -33.73 -22.69 20.31
CA GLU A 411 -35.08 -22.95 19.84
C GLU A 411 -35.12 -23.31 18.34
N LEU A 412 -34.26 -22.67 17.53
CA LEU A 412 -34.13 -22.99 16.11
C LEU A 412 -33.53 -24.38 15.91
N LEU A 413 -32.49 -24.74 16.66
CA LEU A 413 -31.87 -26.06 16.57
C LEU A 413 -32.83 -27.17 17.00
N ASP A 414 -33.64 -26.95 18.04
CA ASP A 414 -34.67 -27.91 18.47
C ASP A 414 -35.77 -28.08 17.40
N ARG A 415 -36.18 -26.99 16.74
CA ARG A 415 -37.11 -27.07 15.59
C ARG A 415 -36.51 -27.85 14.43
N MET A 416 -35.28 -27.55 14.05
CA MET A 416 -34.59 -28.23 12.96
C MET A 416 -34.36 -29.72 13.28
N ALA A 417 -34.07 -30.07 14.53
CA ALA A 417 -33.99 -31.46 14.98
C ALA A 417 -35.32 -32.21 14.81
N GLY A 418 -36.45 -31.55 15.14
CA GLY A 418 -37.79 -32.09 14.89
C GLY A 418 -38.06 -32.33 13.40
N GLN A 419 -37.75 -31.35 12.54
CA GLN A 419 -37.97 -31.47 11.10
C GLN A 419 -37.06 -32.52 10.45
N LEU A 420 -35.78 -32.57 10.83
CA LEU A 420 -34.84 -33.60 10.39
C LEU A 420 -35.30 -34.99 10.77
N ARG A 421 -35.76 -35.17 12.02
CA ARG A 421 -36.32 -36.44 12.47
C ARG A 421 -37.51 -36.87 11.60
N ILE A 422 -38.45 -35.96 11.35
CA ILE A 422 -39.62 -36.23 10.51
C ILE A 422 -39.17 -36.63 9.10
N ALA A 423 -38.24 -35.89 8.49
CA ALA A 423 -37.73 -36.20 7.16
C ALA A 423 -37.13 -37.62 7.07
N PHE A 424 -36.34 -38.02 8.07
CA PHE A 424 -35.72 -39.35 8.12
C PHE A 424 -36.73 -40.49 8.40
N GLU A 425 -37.66 -40.28 9.34
CA GLU A 425 -38.66 -41.29 9.72
C GLU A 425 -39.76 -41.46 8.67
N SER A 426 -40.00 -40.46 7.82
CA SER A 426 -40.97 -40.51 6.71
C SER A 426 -40.34 -40.78 5.34
N GLY A 427 -39.03 -40.57 5.19
CA GLY A 427 -38.35 -40.60 3.89
C GLY A 427 -38.65 -39.39 3.00
N ASP A 428 -39.12 -38.28 3.58
CA ASP A 428 -39.47 -37.06 2.84
C ASP A 428 -38.21 -36.28 2.44
N VAL A 429 -37.78 -36.52 1.20
CA VAL A 429 -36.60 -35.89 0.59
C VAL A 429 -36.84 -34.40 0.30
N ASP A 430 -38.09 -33.97 0.10
CA ASP A 430 -38.41 -32.56 -0.18
C ASP A 430 -38.37 -31.73 1.12
N LEU A 431 -38.84 -32.30 2.23
CA LEU A 431 -38.63 -31.73 3.56
C LEU A 431 -37.14 -31.64 3.87
N LEU A 432 -36.36 -32.70 3.61
CA LEU A 432 -34.91 -32.65 3.78
C LEU A 432 -34.29 -31.54 2.91
N ALA A 433 -34.69 -31.43 1.64
CA ALA A 433 -34.22 -30.40 0.72
C ALA A 433 -34.49 -28.97 1.21
N SER A 434 -35.62 -28.75 1.90
CA SER A 434 -35.98 -27.44 2.48
C SER A 434 -35.06 -27.01 3.62
N LEU A 435 -34.41 -27.98 4.29
CA LEU A 435 -33.50 -27.72 5.41
C LEU A 435 -32.05 -27.52 4.94
N LEU A 436 -31.69 -27.88 3.70
CA LEU A 436 -30.33 -27.84 3.18
C LEU A 436 -30.02 -26.51 2.48
N HIS A 437 -28.90 -25.88 2.83
CA HIS A 437 -28.34 -24.77 2.07
C HIS A 437 -27.93 -25.23 0.65
N PRO A 438 -28.06 -24.41 -0.41
CA PRO A 438 -27.66 -24.78 -1.77
C PRO A 438 -26.23 -25.35 -1.89
N ASP A 439 -25.29 -24.78 -1.12
CA ASP A 439 -23.86 -25.17 -1.12
C ASP A 439 -23.48 -26.13 0.01
N VAL A 440 -24.44 -26.84 0.61
CA VAL A 440 -24.19 -27.80 1.69
C VAL A 440 -23.14 -28.84 1.29
N ARG A 441 -22.24 -29.15 2.22
CA ARG A 441 -21.15 -30.12 2.02
C ARG A 441 -21.37 -31.38 2.85
N TRP A 442 -21.04 -32.56 2.30
CA TRP A 442 -21.09 -33.83 3.03
C TRP A 442 -19.91 -34.73 2.68
N GLY A 443 -19.17 -35.16 3.71
CA GLY A 443 -18.03 -36.08 3.58
C GLY A 443 -16.72 -35.34 3.33
N GLY A 444 -15.96 -35.12 4.40
CA GLY A 444 -14.76 -34.28 4.42
C GLY A 444 -13.73 -34.58 3.33
N GLY A 445 -13.51 -33.60 2.44
CA GLY A 445 -12.28 -33.40 1.66
C GLY A 445 -11.89 -34.43 0.58
N GLY A 446 -12.58 -35.56 0.45
CA GLY A 446 -12.23 -36.63 -0.51
C GLY A 446 -13.07 -36.61 -1.80
N PRO A 447 -12.64 -37.30 -2.88
CA PRO A 447 -13.32 -37.32 -4.18
C PRO A 447 -14.70 -38.00 -4.19
N ARG A 448 -15.21 -38.44 -3.03
CA ARG A 448 -16.53 -39.10 -2.85
C ARG A 448 -17.52 -38.26 -2.03
N GLY A 449 -17.17 -37.03 -1.66
CA GLY A 449 -18.07 -36.12 -0.95
C GLY A 449 -19.14 -35.51 -1.84
N CYS A 450 -20.22 -35.02 -1.24
CA CYS A 450 -21.21 -34.17 -1.88
C CYS A 450 -20.87 -32.70 -1.61
N TRP A 451 -20.97 -31.87 -2.63
CA TRP A 451 -20.47 -30.49 -2.65
C TRP A 451 -21.58 -29.44 -2.83
N ASN A 452 -22.82 -29.88 -3.00
CA ASN A 452 -24.00 -29.04 -3.07
C ASN A 452 -25.26 -29.85 -2.71
N ARG A 453 -26.37 -29.15 -2.52
CA ARG A 453 -27.67 -29.72 -2.15
C ARG A 453 -28.14 -30.82 -3.10
N THR A 454 -27.97 -30.63 -4.40
CA THR A 454 -28.42 -31.62 -5.41
C THR A 454 -27.71 -32.96 -5.20
N GLN A 455 -26.39 -32.93 -5.04
CA GLN A 455 -25.58 -34.14 -4.82
C GLN A 455 -25.94 -34.83 -3.51
N VAL A 456 -26.18 -34.07 -2.44
CA VAL A 456 -26.63 -34.62 -1.15
C VAL A 456 -27.97 -35.33 -1.31
N LEU A 457 -28.95 -34.68 -1.95
CA LEU A 457 -30.29 -35.25 -2.13
C LEU A 457 -30.28 -36.48 -3.02
N ASP A 458 -29.49 -36.49 -4.09
CA ASP A 458 -29.33 -37.68 -4.94
C ASP A 458 -28.80 -38.87 -4.13
N TRP A 459 -27.86 -38.62 -3.21
CA TRP A 459 -27.35 -39.67 -2.33
C TRP A 459 -28.41 -40.18 -1.34
N TYR A 460 -29.20 -39.29 -0.74
CA TYR A 460 -30.31 -39.69 0.14
C TYR A 460 -31.42 -40.43 -0.59
N ARG A 461 -31.71 -40.11 -1.86
CA ARG A 461 -32.64 -40.89 -2.69
C ARG A 461 -32.15 -42.32 -2.87
N VAL A 462 -30.87 -42.50 -3.20
CA VAL A 462 -30.26 -43.83 -3.35
C VAL A 462 -30.30 -44.61 -2.03
N LEU A 463 -30.07 -43.96 -0.89
CA LEU A 463 -30.24 -44.60 0.41
C LEU A 463 -31.70 -44.95 0.72
N GLY A 464 -32.63 -44.04 0.43
CA GLY A 464 -34.06 -44.23 0.63
C GLY A 464 -34.59 -45.42 -0.17
N ASP A 465 -34.19 -45.55 -1.43
CA ASP A 465 -34.53 -46.71 -2.28
C ASP A 465 -33.97 -48.03 -1.71
N ARG A 466 -32.80 -47.97 -1.05
CA ARG A 466 -32.11 -49.15 -0.52
C ARG A 466 -32.60 -49.59 0.85
N PHE A 467 -32.91 -48.64 1.74
CA PHE A 467 -33.16 -48.90 3.15
C PHE A 467 -34.56 -48.48 3.61
N GLY A 468 -35.30 -47.72 2.81
CA GLY A 468 -36.57 -47.13 3.19
C GLY A 468 -36.45 -46.08 4.30
N PRO A 469 -37.58 -45.64 4.87
CA PRO A 469 -37.60 -44.74 6.02
C PRO A 469 -36.90 -45.38 7.22
N VAL A 470 -36.11 -44.58 7.93
CA VAL A 470 -35.27 -45.06 9.04
C VAL A 470 -35.76 -44.53 10.37
N ARG A 471 -35.73 -45.37 11.40
CA ARG A 471 -36.10 -44.94 12.76
C ARG A 471 -34.97 -44.14 13.38
N VAL A 472 -35.25 -42.92 13.83
CA VAL A 472 -34.31 -42.12 14.60
C VAL A 472 -34.40 -42.53 16.08
N ALA A 473 -33.31 -43.08 16.63
CA ALA A 473 -33.28 -43.57 18.01
C ALA A 473 -33.27 -42.43 19.02
N ARG A 474 -32.46 -41.40 18.77
CA ARG A 474 -32.41 -40.16 19.55
C ARG A 474 -31.86 -39.02 18.70
N THR A 475 -32.16 -37.80 19.11
CA THR A 475 -31.58 -36.57 18.58
C THR A 475 -30.80 -35.87 19.70
N ALA A 476 -29.61 -35.37 19.40
CA ALA A 476 -28.87 -34.48 20.27
C ALA A 476 -28.67 -33.14 19.56
N VAL A 477 -28.62 -32.07 20.34
CA VAL A 477 -28.34 -30.74 19.83
C VAL A 477 -27.13 -30.20 20.57
N HIS A 478 -26.13 -29.79 19.80
CA HIS A 478 -24.86 -29.20 20.21
C HIS A 478 -24.83 -27.74 19.75
N ASP A 479 -23.76 -27.00 20.08
CA ASP A 479 -23.65 -25.53 19.92
C ASP A 479 -24.28 -24.98 18.63
N ASP A 480 -23.88 -25.48 17.46
CA ASP A 480 -24.39 -25.09 16.13
C ASP A 480 -24.89 -26.29 15.30
N ALA A 481 -25.15 -27.44 15.92
CA ALA A 481 -25.40 -28.68 15.19
C ALA A 481 -26.49 -29.56 15.79
N VAL A 482 -27.20 -30.25 14.90
CA VAL A 482 -28.14 -31.31 15.24
C VAL A 482 -27.50 -32.66 14.91
N GLU A 483 -27.47 -33.58 15.86
CA GLU A 483 -26.98 -34.95 15.65
C GLU A 483 -28.14 -35.95 15.74
N LEU A 484 -28.35 -36.71 14.67
CA LEU A 484 -29.32 -37.81 14.61
C LEU A 484 -28.61 -39.14 14.85
N PHE A 485 -29.12 -39.94 15.77
CA PHE A 485 -28.66 -41.31 15.97
C PHE A 485 -29.59 -42.26 15.24
N VAL A 486 -29.10 -42.87 14.16
CA VAL A 486 -29.88 -43.71 13.26
C VAL A 486 -29.26 -45.11 13.24
N PRO A 487 -29.80 -46.07 13.99
CA PRO A 487 -29.26 -47.42 13.99
C PRO A 487 -29.45 -48.06 12.60
N VAL A 488 -28.35 -48.43 11.96
CA VAL A 488 -28.37 -49.16 10.67
C VAL A 488 -27.83 -50.58 10.84
N PRO A 489 -28.23 -51.54 9.99
CA PRO A 489 -27.75 -52.92 10.07
C PRO A 489 -26.21 -52.99 10.06
N GLY A 490 -25.62 -53.54 11.13
CA GLY A 490 -24.17 -53.63 11.30
C GLY A 490 -23.49 -52.41 11.92
N ARG A 491 -24.21 -51.31 12.17
CA ARG A 491 -23.73 -50.15 12.94
C ARG A 491 -24.85 -49.58 13.82
N PRO A 492 -25.08 -50.16 15.01
CA PRO A 492 -26.16 -49.73 15.91
C PRO A 492 -25.94 -48.33 16.49
N ASP A 493 -24.68 -47.88 16.54
CA ASP A 493 -24.29 -46.58 17.08
C ASP A 493 -23.99 -45.53 15.99
N TRP A 494 -24.48 -45.75 14.76
CA TRP A 494 -24.26 -44.76 13.69
C TRP A 494 -25.03 -43.47 14.01
N SER A 495 -24.32 -42.34 13.91
CA SER A 495 -24.90 -41.01 14.03
C SER A 495 -24.48 -40.14 12.85
N GLN A 496 -25.28 -39.12 12.60
CA GLN A 496 -25.03 -38.14 11.56
C GLN A 496 -25.28 -36.74 12.12
N THR A 497 -24.30 -35.87 11.92
CA THR A 497 -24.28 -34.51 12.43
C THR A 497 -24.56 -33.52 11.30
N PHE A 498 -25.47 -32.59 11.55
CA PHE A 498 -25.94 -31.56 10.64
C PHE A 498 -25.61 -30.20 11.26
N ARG A 499 -24.61 -29.50 10.70
CA ARG A 499 -24.21 -28.17 11.14
C ARG A 499 -25.15 -27.12 10.54
N VAL A 500 -25.63 -26.23 11.38
CA VAL A 500 -26.64 -25.21 11.07
C VAL A 500 -26.00 -23.83 11.06
N ALA A 501 -26.28 -23.03 10.04
CA ALA A 501 -25.95 -21.61 10.01
C ALA A 501 -27.18 -20.83 9.51
N GLY A 502 -27.64 -19.85 10.30
CA GLY A 502 -28.95 -19.25 10.07
C GLY A 502 -30.06 -20.31 10.19
N GLU A 503 -30.98 -20.36 9.23
CA GLU A 503 -32.08 -21.35 9.19
C GLU A 503 -31.80 -22.54 8.25
N SER A 504 -30.53 -22.83 7.96
CA SER A 504 -30.17 -23.88 6.99
C SER A 504 -28.99 -24.73 7.43
N ILE A 505 -28.99 -25.99 6.99
CA ILE A 505 -27.89 -26.93 7.18
C ILE A 505 -26.82 -26.66 6.12
N VAL A 506 -25.61 -26.34 6.57
CA VAL A 506 -24.47 -25.99 5.71
C VAL A 506 -23.43 -27.10 5.61
N GLU A 507 -23.43 -28.06 6.54
CA GLU A 507 -22.53 -29.21 6.48
C GLU A 507 -23.15 -30.46 7.13
N ILE A 508 -22.84 -31.63 6.57
CA ILE A 508 -23.24 -32.94 7.07
C ILE A 508 -21.97 -33.79 7.29
N SER A 509 -21.88 -34.48 8.42
CA SER A 509 -20.79 -35.40 8.73
C SER A 509 -21.29 -36.64 9.49
N GLY A 510 -20.53 -37.74 9.46
CA GLY A 510 -20.91 -39.03 10.08
C GLY A 510 -21.05 -40.19 9.10
#